data_AF-A0A1F5LFY6-F1
#
_entry.id   AF-A0A1F5LFY6-F1
#
_cell.length_a   1.000
_cell.length_b   1.000
_cell.length_c   1.000
_cell.angle_alpha   90.00
_cell.angle_beta   90.00
_cell.angle_gamma   90.00
#
_symmetry.space_group_name_H-M   'P 1'
#
loop_
_entity.id
_entity.type
_entity.pdbx_description
1 polymer ?
#
loop_
_entity_poly.entity_id
_entity_poly.type
_entity_poly.pdbx_seq_one_letter_code
_entity_poly.pdbx_strand_id
1 'polypeptide(L)'
;MSQESPQKATIIGISGPSSSGKTTLARLLQRIFCGVNLAHGNANANANTHLNTFIIHEDDFYFPDDQIPTVTLPSGKQIQDWDTASAIDIPFLSKALTYVRQNGTLPPRLRSKEDQNDKADSGVPDGVVRELRDMVERSLSSLSSSEQGMVQTVAFLEGFLLFSPPVDTSTNEAQKKKQHILRPVHDAINLHLFLPASYELVKARREGRSGYVTIGPAPDVSDATNTNTTNNESGDVDLEAEDDRPPQNFWTDPPGYVDDIVWPRYVEDHSWLLIADEKEGGSGND
;
A
#
# COMPACT_ATOMS: atom_id res chain seq x y z
N MET A 1 -1.21 -5.22 31.81
CA MET A 1 -1.11 -5.92 30.51
C MET A 1 -2.49 -5.90 29.89
N SER A 2 -2.73 -4.96 28.99
CA SER A 2 -3.97 -4.91 28.21
C SER A 2 -3.94 -6.12 27.27
N GLN A 3 -4.93 -7.02 27.36
CA GLN A 3 -5.05 -8.09 26.38
C GLN A 3 -5.34 -7.45 25.02
N GLU A 4 -4.41 -7.54 24.07
CA GLU A 4 -4.69 -7.18 22.68
C GLU A 4 -5.85 -8.04 22.19
N SER A 5 -6.84 -7.40 21.57
CA SER A 5 -7.96 -8.10 20.95
C SER A 5 -7.43 -9.05 19.85
N PRO A 6 -8.04 -10.23 19.69
CA PRO A 6 -7.62 -11.16 18.64
C PRO A 6 -7.77 -10.51 17.26
N GLN A 7 -6.70 -10.57 16.47
CA GLN A 7 -6.69 -10.05 15.10
C GLN A 7 -7.59 -10.90 14.19
N LYS A 8 -8.43 -10.25 13.41
CA LYS A 8 -9.38 -10.87 12.47
C LYS A 8 -8.90 -10.84 11.02
N ALA A 9 -7.81 -10.14 10.71
CA ALA A 9 -7.20 -10.11 9.38
C ALA A 9 -5.68 -10.21 9.42
N THR A 10 -5.12 -10.86 8.40
CA THR A 10 -3.70 -10.82 8.05
C THR A 10 -3.53 -9.84 6.91
N ILE A 11 -2.68 -8.84 7.08
CA ILE A 11 -2.36 -7.84 6.06
C ILE A 11 -1.03 -8.22 5.39
N ILE A 12 -1.07 -8.42 4.09
CA ILE A 12 0.12 -8.62 3.25
C ILE A 12 0.36 -7.31 2.50
N GLY A 13 1.48 -6.66 2.78
CA GLY A 13 1.90 -5.41 2.14
C GLY A 13 2.73 -5.68 0.90
N ILE A 14 2.34 -5.12 -0.24
CA ILE A 14 3.00 -5.28 -1.55
C ILE A 14 3.48 -3.89 -1.97
N SER A 15 4.78 -3.62 -1.76
CA SER A 15 5.38 -2.32 -2.07
C SER A 15 6.44 -2.38 -3.17
N GLY A 16 6.87 -1.24 -3.68
CA GLY A 16 7.74 -1.12 -4.85
C GLY A 16 7.42 0.11 -5.70
N PRO A 17 8.24 0.45 -6.70
CA PRO A 17 8.05 1.67 -7.47
C PRO A 17 6.70 1.70 -8.19
N SER A 18 6.18 2.90 -8.45
CA SER A 18 5.09 3.13 -9.39
C SER A 18 5.32 2.33 -10.69
N SER A 19 4.28 1.72 -11.26
CA SER A 19 4.36 0.88 -12.48
C SER A 19 5.18 -0.42 -12.40
N SER A 20 5.59 -0.89 -11.22
CA SER A 20 6.31 -2.18 -11.07
C SER A 20 5.44 -3.43 -11.28
N GLY A 21 4.11 -3.31 -11.11
CA GLY A 21 3.15 -4.41 -11.22
C GLY A 21 2.48 -4.84 -9.90
N LYS A 22 2.56 -4.02 -8.85
CA LYS A 22 1.97 -4.27 -7.52
C LYS A 22 0.48 -4.60 -7.59
N THR A 23 -0.32 -3.72 -8.19
CA THR A 23 -1.77 -3.89 -8.34
C THR A 23 -2.11 -5.17 -9.12
N THR A 24 -1.35 -5.49 -10.18
CA THR A 24 -1.51 -6.74 -10.93
C THR A 24 -1.27 -7.96 -10.05
N LEU A 25 -0.19 -7.95 -9.25
CA LEU A 25 0.11 -9.03 -8.30
C LEU A 25 -0.97 -9.15 -7.21
N ALA A 26 -1.41 -8.03 -6.63
CA ALA A 26 -2.47 -8.01 -5.61
C ALA A 26 -3.77 -8.62 -6.14
N ARG A 27 -4.19 -8.25 -7.37
CA ARG A 27 -5.37 -8.81 -8.05
C ARG A 27 -5.22 -10.30 -8.33
N LEU A 28 -4.04 -10.76 -8.77
CA LEU A 28 -3.78 -12.20 -8.97
C LEU A 28 -3.83 -12.98 -7.65
N LEU A 29 -3.18 -12.47 -6.60
CA LEU A 29 -3.23 -13.09 -5.27
C LEU A 29 -4.65 -13.14 -4.73
N GLN A 30 -5.43 -12.06 -4.87
CA GLN A 30 -6.84 -12.08 -4.49
C GLN A 30 -7.60 -13.17 -5.25
N ARG A 31 -7.42 -13.31 -6.58
CA ARG A 31 -8.06 -14.38 -7.36
C ARG A 31 -7.67 -15.79 -6.91
N ILE A 32 -6.42 -15.97 -6.47
CA ILE A 32 -5.90 -17.25 -5.98
C ILE A 32 -6.51 -17.58 -4.61
N PHE A 33 -6.54 -16.62 -3.69
CA PHE A 33 -6.92 -16.85 -2.28
C PHE A 33 -8.44 -16.70 -2.01
N CYS A 34 -9.18 -15.94 -2.81
CA CYS A 34 -10.56 -15.57 -2.50
C CYS A 34 -11.49 -16.78 -2.37
N GLY A 35 -12.18 -16.95 -1.25
CA GLY A 35 -13.17 -18.01 -1.09
C GLY A 35 -12.60 -19.43 -1.00
N VAL A 36 -11.28 -19.59 -0.81
CA VAL A 36 -10.68 -20.91 -0.54
C VAL A 36 -11.36 -21.54 0.68
N ASN A 37 -11.72 -22.82 0.59
CA ASN A 37 -12.42 -23.51 1.67
C ASN A 37 -11.43 -23.88 2.78
N LEU A 38 -11.79 -23.53 4.02
CA LEU A 38 -10.96 -23.78 5.21
C LEU A 38 -11.40 -25.04 5.97
N ALA A 39 -12.52 -25.67 5.59
CA ALA A 39 -13.18 -26.73 6.34
C ALA A 39 -12.83 -28.17 5.89
N HIS A 40 -11.91 -28.36 4.95
CA HIS A 40 -11.55 -29.70 4.47
C HIS A 40 -10.77 -30.49 5.54
N GLY A 41 -11.47 -31.42 6.22
CA GLY A 41 -10.89 -32.37 7.18
C GLY A 41 -11.67 -32.54 8.49
N ASN A 42 -12.64 -31.68 8.79
CA ASN A 42 -13.42 -31.76 10.03
C ASN A 42 -14.91 -31.97 9.72
N ALA A 43 -15.40 -33.21 9.90
CA ALA A 43 -16.80 -33.60 9.65
C ALA A 43 -17.84 -32.83 10.50
N ASN A 44 -17.38 -32.10 11.53
CA ASN A 44 -18.19 -31.28 12.42
C ASN A 44 -17.97 -29.75 12.23
N ALA A 45 -17.12 -29.31 11.31
CA ALA A 45 -16.95 -27.89 11.01
C ALA A 45 -18.09 -27.42 10.08
N ASN A 46 -18.60 -26.19 10.30
CA ASN A 46 -19.54 -25.57 9.38
C ASN A 46 -18.94 -25.58 7.97
N ALA A 47 -19.59 -26.27 7.05
CA ALA A 47 -19.12 -26.56 5.68
C ALA A 47 -18.90 -25.32 4.79
N ASN A 48 -19.08 -24.11 5.34
CA ASN A 48 -19.05 -22.82 4.65
C ASN A 48 -17.99 -21.86 5.21
N THR A 49 -16.93 -22.36 5.87
CA THR A 49 -15.86 -21.46 6.33
C THR A 49 -14.90 -21.18 5.17
N HIS A 50 -15.02 -20.01 4.56
CA HIS A 50 -14.22 -19.59 3.42
C HIS A 50 -13.29 -18.43 3.78
N LEU A 51 -12.13 -18.37 3.13
CA LEU A 51 -11.23 -17.23 3.25
C LEU A 51 -11.84 -15.99 2.60
N ASN A 52 -12.01 -14.93 3.39
CA ASN A 52 -12.36 -13.61 2.90
C ASN A 52 -11.11 -12.88 2.42
N THR A 53 -11.19 -12.19 1.29
CA THR A 53 -10.04 -11.44 0.75
C THR A 53 -10.45 -10.15 0.07
N PHE A 54 -9.69 -9.09 0.30
CA PHE A 54 -9.85 -7.81 -0.40
C PHE A 54 -8.49 -7.12 -0.58
N ILE A 55 -8.48 -6.12 -1.46
CA ILE A 55 -7.32 -5.29 -1.75
C ILE A 55 -7.55 -3.92 -1.12
N ILE A 56 -6.49 -3.33 -0.58
CA ILE A 56 -6.43 -1.96 -0.09
C ILE A 56 -5.40 -1.25 -0.97
N HIS A 57 -5.83 -0.23 -1.69
CA HIS A 57 -4.95 0.57 -2.55
C HIS A 57 -4.50 1.82 -1.79
N GLU A 58 -3.20 2.05 -1.68
CA GLU A 58 -2.64 3.27 -1.08
C GLU A 58 -3.19 4.54 -1.78
N ASP A 59 -3.41 4.46 -3.09
CA ASP A 59 -3.95 5.55 -3.91
C ASP A 59 -5.35 6.02 -3.45
N ASP A 60 -6.12 5.17 -2.75
CA ASP A 60 -7.43 5.57 -2.19
C ASP A 60 -7.31 6.59 -1.04
N PHE A 61 -6.09 6.79 -0.53
CA PHE A 61 -5.72 7.69 0.57
C PHE A 61 -4.98 8.94 0.11
N TYR A 62 -4.90 9.21 -1.21
CA TYR A 62 -4.44 10.52 -1.67
C TYR A 62 -5.33 11.65 -1.15
N PHE A 63 -4.71 12.78 -0.81
CA PHE A 63 -5.43 14.04 -0.63
C PHE A 63 -6.11 14.46 -1.95
N PRO A 64 -7.14 15.31 -1.90
CA PRO A 64 -7.76 15.83 -3.12
C PRO A 64 -6.78 16.62 -4.00
N ASP A 65 -7.09 16.73 -5.30
CA ASP A 65 -6.27 17.36 -6.33
C ASP A 65 -5.74 18.76 -5.95
N ASP A 66 -6.51 19.58 -5.23
CA ASP A 66 -6.11 20.92 -4.80
C ASP A 66 -5.17 20.95 -3.58
N GLN A 67 -4.99 19.80 -2.93
CA GLN A 67 -4.16 19.62 -1.73
C GLN A 67 -2.89 18.80 -2.00
N ILE A 68 -2.69 18.33 -3.23
CA ILE A 68 -1.45 17.66 -3.61
C ILE A 68 -0.30 18.69 -3.57
N PRO A 69 0.80 18.38 -2.85
CA PRO A 69 1.94 19.28 -2.71
C PRO A 69 2.58 19.59 -4.06
N THR A 70 3.21 20.77 -4.17
CA THR A 70 3.96 21.15 -5.37
C THR A 70 5.46 21.19 -5.11
N VAL A 71 6.25 20.86 -6.14
CA VAL A 71 7.71 21.05 -6.16
C VAL A 71 8.09 22.00 -7.28
N THR A 72 9.20 22.73 -7.09
CA THR A 72 9.80 23.53 -8.15
C THR A 72 10.90 22.73 -8.84
N LEU A 73 10.72 22.47 -10.13
CA LEU A 73 11.72 21.79 -10.97
C LEU A 73 12.94 22.69 -11.20
N PRO A 74 14.10 22.15 -11.62
CA PRO A 74 15.29 22.94 -11.97
C PRO A 74 15.02 24.01 -13.04
N SER A 75 13.99 23.82 -13.87
CA SER A 75 13.52 24.80 -14.86
C SER A 75 12.78 26.00 -14.26
N GLY A 76 12.48 26.00 -12.95
CA GLY A 76 11.66 26.98 -12.27
C GLY A 76 10.15 26.72 -12.36
N LYS A 77 9.72 25.70 -13.12
CA LYS A 77 8.31 25.31 -13.24
C LYS A 77 7.84 24.61 -11.95
N GLN A 78 6.69 25.02 -11.43
CA GLN A 78 6.01 24.29 -10.36
C GLN A 78 5.16 23.14 -10.93
N ILE A 79 5.16 22.01 -10.23
CA ILE A 79 4.40 20.82 -10.60
C ILE A 79 3.91 20.08 -9.34
N GLN A 80 2.75 19.43 -9.43
CA GLN A 80 2.22 18.60 -8.36
C GLN A 80 3.05 17.31 -8.19
N ASP A 81 3.36 16.98 -6.95
CA ASP A 81 4.11 15.79 -6.55
C ASP A 81 3.16 14.75 -5.97
N TRP A 82 2.80 13.78 -6.79
CA TRP A 82 1.94 12.67 -6.39
C TRP A 82 2.77 11.53 -5.78
N ASP A 83 4.07 11.44 -6.04
CA ASP A 83 4.92 10.31 -5.62
C ASP A 83 5.68 10.64 -4.32
N THR A 84 5.01 11.29 -3.35
CA THR A 84 5.58 11.66 -2.04
C THR A 84 4.63 11.32 -0.88
N ALA A 85 5.20 10.98 0.28
CA ALA A 85 4.43 10.72 1.51
C ALA A 85 3.46 11.85 1.88
N SER A 86 3.81 13.11 1.58
CA SER A 86 2.97 14.28 1.90
C SER A 86 1.72 14.40 1.02
N ALA A 87 1.62 13.63 -0.06
CA ALA A 87 0.41 13.56 -0.89
C ALA A 87 -0.63 12.57 -0.32
N ILE A 88 -0.25 11.73 0.64
CA ILE A 88 -1.06 10.64 1.18
C ILE A 88 -1.52 10.97 2.60
N ASP A 89 -2.81 10.75 2.90
CA ASP A 89 -3.36 10.78 4.25
C ASP A 89 -2.94 9.52 5.04
N ILE A 90 -1.67 9.50 5.44
CA ILE A 90 -1.06 8.42 6.23
C ILE A 90 -1.80 8.20 7.56
N PRO A 91 -2.26 9.24 8.29
CA PRO A 91 -3.11 9.05 9.47
C PRO A 91 -4.39 8.26 9.18
N PHE A 92 -5.11 8.58 8.10
CA PHE A 92 -6.30 7.83 7.69
C PHE A 92 -5.95 6.40 7.28
N LEU A 93 -4.89 6.20 6.49
CA LEU A 93 -4.39 4.87 6.11
C LEU A 93 -4.10 4.02 7.35
N SER A 94 -3.33 4.53 8.31
CA SER A 94 -2.99 3.80 9.54
C SER A 94 -4.23 3.42 10.37
N LYS A 95 -5.21 4.31 10.49
CA LYS A 95 -6.48 4.02 11.17
C LYS A 95 -7.32 2.98 10.43
N ALA A 96 -7.38 3.04 9.10
CA ALA A 96 -8.06 2.05 8.27
C ALA A 96 -7.43 0.65 8.42
N LEU A 97 -6.10 0.55 8.44
CA LEU A 97 -5.41 -0.72 8.67
C LEU A 97 -5.66 -1.29 10.07
N THR A 98 -5.69 -0.42 11.08
CA THR A 98 -6.06 -0.81 12.46
C THR A 98 -7.48 -1.38 12.50
N TYR A 99 -8.43 -0.72 11.84
CA TYR A 99 -9.80 -1.18 11.71
C TYR A 99 -9.88 -2.55 11.03
N VAL A 100 -9.16 -2.73 9.91
CA VAL A 100 -9.12 -3.99 9.17
C VAL A 100 -8.62 -5.14 10.05
N ARG A 101 -7.56 -4.92 10.85
CA ARG A 101 -7.05 -5.95 11.78
C ARG A 101 -8.07 -6.33 12.84
N GLN A 102 -8.89 -5.39 13.32
CA GLN A 102 -9.86 -5.63 14.38
C GLN A 102 -11.19 -6.20 13.89
N ASN A 103 -11.59 -5.84 12.67
CA ASN A 103 -12.92 -6.15 12.13
C ASN A 103 -12.89 -7.22 11.03
N GLY A 104 -11.78 -7.38 10.33
CA GLY A 104 -11.67 -8.30 9.20
C GLY A 104 -12.37 -7.78 7.93
N THR A 105 -12.73 -6.49 7.90
CA THR A 105 -13.43 -5.81 6.81
C THR A 105 -12.87 -4.41 6.61
N LEU A 106 -13.15 -3.80 5.45
CA LEU A 106 -12.86 -2.39 5.22
C LEU A 106 -13.75 -1.49 6.09
N PRO A 107 -13.26 -0.31 6.53
CA PRO A 107 -14.12 0.69 7.14
C PRO A 107 -15.18 1.17 6.13
N PRO A 108 -16.44 1.39 6.52
CA PRO A 108 -17.53 1.74 5.60
C PRO A 108 -17.25 2.97 4.73
N ARG A 109 -16.48 3.93 5.26
CA ARG A 109 -16.10 5.16 4.55
C ARG A 109 -15.15 4.91 3.36
N LEU A 110 -14.39 3.82 3.36
CA LEU A 110 -13.39 3.57 2.31
C LEU A 110 -14.03 2.92 1.09
N ARG A 111 -14.17 3.69 0.01
CA ARG A 111 -14.51 3.19 -1.33
C ARG A 111 -13.32 3.30 -2.26
N SER A 112 -13.02 2.22 -2.98
CA SER A 112 -11.90 2.21 -3.90
C SER A 112 -12.19 2.96 -5.20
N LYS A 113 -11.26 3.83 -5.58
CA LYS A 113 -11.21 4.53 -6.87
C LYS A 113 -10.24 3.85 -7.81
N GLU A 114 -9.19 3.24 -7.29
CA GLU A 114 -8.24 2.46 -8.10
C GLU A 114 -8.93 1.30 -8.83
N ASP A 115 -10.00 0.75 -8.27
CA ASP A 115 -10.85 -0.23 -8.97
C ASP A 115 -11.60 0.31 -10.20
N GLN A 116 -11.62 1.62 -10.40
CA GLN A 116 -12.22 2.31 -11.54
C GLN A 116 -11.21 2.58 -12.67
N ASN A 117 -9.91 2.44 -12.41
CA ASN A 117 -8.88 2.52 -13.45
C ASN A 117 -8.98 1.32 -14.42
N ASP A 118 -8.50 1.50 -15.65
CA ASP A 118 -8.53 0.45 -16.68
C ASP A 118 -7.78 -0.81 -16.21
N LYS A 119 -8.50 -1.95 -16.20
CA LYS A 119 -7.92 -3.24 -15.83
C LYS A 119 -7.10 -3.80 -16.97
N ALA A 120 -5.79 -3.58 -16.93
CA ALA A 120 -4.86 -4.25 -17.83
C ALA A 120 -4.89 -5.77 -17.61
N ASP A 121 -4.84 -6.54 -18.71
CA ASP A 121 -4.68 -7.99 -18.63
C ASP A 121 -3.34 -8.33 -17.95
N SER A 122 -3.39 -9.21 -16.96
CA SER A 122 -2.22 -9.73 -16.26
C SER A 122 -1.29 -10.56 -17.15
N GLY A 123 -1.79 -11.08 -18.28
CA GLY A 123 -1.07 -12.03 -19.13
C GLY A 123 -0.92 -13.42 -18.53
N VAL A 124 -1.50 -13.67 -17.35
CA VAL A 124 -1.47 -14.98 -16.67
C VAL A 124 -2.70 -15.79 -17.07
N PRO A 125 -2.53 -16.98 -17.69
CA PRO A 125 -3.66 -17.82 -18.06
C PRO A 125 -4.48 -18.29 -16.85
N ASP A 126 -5.80 -18.38 -17.00
CA ASP A 126 -6.72 -18.85 -15.96
C ASP A 126 -6.40 -20.26 -15.44
N GLY A 127 -5.81 -21.11 -16.29
CA GLY A 127 -5.33 -22.44 -15.88
C GLY A 127 -4.29 -22.37 -14.76
N VAL A 128 -3.34 -21.44 -14.86
CA VAL A 128 -2.29 -21.23 -13.84
C VAL A 128 -2.89 -20.69 -12.55
N VAL A 129 -3.85 -19.75 -12.63
CA VAL A 129 -4.54 -19.21 -11.45
C VAL A 129 -5.30 -20.32 -10.71
N ARG A 130 -5.98 -21.22 -11.45
CA ARG A 130 -6.67 -22.38 -10.85
C ARG A 130 -5.70 -23.36 -10.20
N GLU A 131 -4.59 -23.68 -10.86
CA GLU A 131 -3.57 -24.58 -10.29
C GLU A 131 -2.99 -24.03 -8.97
N LEU A 132 -2.65 -22.74 -8.95
CA LEU A 132 -2.15 -22.07 -7.75
C LEU A 132 -3.22 -22.01 -6.64
N ARG A 133 -4.49 -21.79 -7.00
CA ARG A 133 -5.60 -21.86 -6.05
C ARG A 133 -5.71 -23.24 -5.42
N ASP A 134 -5.67 -24.31 -6.21
CA ASP A 134 -5.73 -25.68 -5.71
C ASP A 134 -4.55 -25.99 -4.77
N MET A 135 -3.37 -25.42 -5.04
CA MET A 135 -2.21 -25.51 -4.16
C MET A 135 -2.44 -24.82 -2.81
N VAL A 136 -3.02 -23.62 -2.83
CA VAL A 136 -3.34 -22.88 -1.61
C VAL A 136 -4.39 -23.63 -0.78
N GLU A 137 -5.45 -24.14 -1.40
CA GLU A 137 -6.50 -24.90 -0.70
C GLU A 137 -5.95 -26.14 -0.01
N ARG A 138 -5.10 -26.92 -0.70
CA ARG A 138 -4.41 -28.08 -0.11
C ARG A 138 -3.51 -27.69 1.05
N SER A 139 -2.75 -26.60 0.91
CA SER A 139 -1.82 -26.14 1.94
C SER A 139 -2.57 -25.68 3.19
N LEU A 140 -3.61 -24.87 3.05
CA LEU A 140 -4.40 -24.36 4.17
C LEU A 140 -5.22 -25.46 4.86
N SER A 141 -5.72 -26.45 4.11
CA SER A 141 -6.42 -27.61 4.69
C SER A 141 -5.51 -28.45 5.59
N SER A 142 -4.21 -28.51 5.29
CA SER A 142 -3.25 -29.23 6.13
C SER A 142 -2.94 -28.52 7.45
N LEU A 143 -3.12 -27.20 7.52
CA LEU A 143 -2.82 -26.35 8.69
C LEU A 143 -4.00 -26.24 9.67
N SER A 144 -5.24 -26.37 9.18
CA SER A 144 -6.45 -26.16 9.98
C SER A 144 -6.75 -27.27 11.01
N SER A 145 -5.98 -28.37 11.00
CA SER A 145 -6.17 -29.50 11.93
C SER A 145 -5.65 -29.21 13.35
N SER A 146 -4.83 -28.17 13.55
CA SER A 146 -4.09 -27.96 14.81
C SER A 146 -4.39 -26.68 15.58
N GLU A 147 -5.09 -25.67 15.02
CA GLU A 147 -5.23 -24.36 15.70
C GLU A 147 -6.66 -23.83 15.79
N GLN A 148 -7.12 -23.64 17.03
CA GLN A 148 -8.26 -22.79 17.36
C GLN A 148 -7.83 -21.32 17.26
N GLY A 149 -8.32 -20.61 16.24
CA GLY A 149 -8.06 -19.16 16.09
C GLY A 149 -7.59 -18.73 14.70
N MET A 150 -7.73 -19.55 13.67
CA MET A 150 -7.30 -19.18 12.32
C MET A 150 -8.02 -17.91 11.82
N VAL A 151 -7.22 -16.96 11.39
CA VAL A 151 -7.67 -15.71 10.79
C VAL A 151 -8.43 -16.01 9.49
N GLN A 152 -9.65 -15.47 9.37
CA GLN A 152 -10.53 -15.75 8.22
C GLN A 152 -10.38 -14.74 7.07
N THR A 153 -9.63 -13.65 7.28
CA THR A 153 -9.45 -12.59 6.29
C THR A 153 -7.99 -12.40 5.92
N VAL A 154 -7.69 -12.34 4.62
CA VAL A 154 -6.40 -11.84 4.10
C VAL A 154 -6.65 -10.55 3.32
N ALA A 155 -6.03 -9.45 3.76
CA ALA A 155 -6.05 -8.18 3.08
C ALA A 155 -4.73 -7.95 2.35
N PHE A 156 -4.79 -7.62 1.06
CA PHE A 156 -3.62 -7.25 0.26
C PHE A 156 -3.52 -5.72 0.21
N LEU A 157 -2.63 -5.14 1.00
CA LEU A 157 -2.32 -3.71 0.94
C LEU A 157 -1.27 -3.51 -0.14
N GLU A 158 -1.53 -2.65 -1.10
CA GLU A 158 -0.59 -2.37 -2.18
C GLU A 158 -0.41 -0.86 -2.36
N GLY A 159 0.83 -0.44 -2.59
CA GLY A 159 1.20 0.97 -2.57
C GLY A 159 2.67 1.18 -2.87
N PHE A 160 3.04 2.35 -3.37
CA PHE A 160 4.43 2.64 -3.68
C PHE A 160 5.25 2.97 -2.44
N LEU A 161 4.63 3.32 -1.31
CA LEU A 161 5.36 3.83 -0.14
C LEU A 161 4.82 3.26 1.19
N LEU A 162 4.97 1.95 1.41
CA LEU A 162 4.37 1.28 2.56
C LEU A 162 5.33 1.00 3.73
N PHE A 163 6.64 1.01 3.50
CA PHE A 163 7.62 0.43 4.42
C PHE A 163 8.44 1.51 5.14
N SER A 164 8.82 1.22 6.38
CA SER A 164 9.57 2.13 7.25
C SER A 164 10.97 1.57 7.52
N PRO A 165 12.04 2.37 7.37
CA PRO A 165 13.41 1.96 7.69
C PRO A 165 13.52 1.47 9.14
N PRO A 166 14.36 0.45 9.43
CA PRO A 166 14.56 -0.05 10.80
C PRO A 166 14.86 1.08 11.80
N VAL A 167 14.35 0.95 13.02
CA VAL A 167 14.64 1.93 14.08
C VAL A 167 16.10 1.76 14.50
N ASP A 168 16.91 2.82 14.36
CA ASP A 168 18.28 2.80 14.83
C ASP A 168 18.32 2.78 16.36
N THR A 169 18.57 1.60 16.91
CA THR A 169 18.64 1.34 18.34
C THR A 169 19.82 2.01 19.03
N SER A 170 20.81 2.53 18.27
CA SER A 170 21.98 3.24 18.80
C SER A 170 21.74 4.74 19.07
N THR A 171 20.61 5.28 18.61
CA THR A 171 20.26 6.70 18.79
C THR A 171 19.57 6.98 20.13
N ASN A 172 19.75 8.21 20.61
CA ASN A 172 19.28 8.70 21.91
C ASN A 172 17.74 8.64 21.99
N GLU A 173 17.17 8.50 23.19
CA GLU A 173 15.70 8.46 23.43
C GLU A 173 14.92 9.63 22.81
N ALA A 174 15.55 10.79 22.63
CA ALA A 174 14.94 11.95 21.96
C ALA A 174 14.80 11.76 20.43
N GLN A 175 15.72 11.02 19.80
CA GLN A 175 15.66 10.65 18.38
C GLN A 175 14.78 9.43 18.14
N LYS A 176 14.73 8.47 19.08
CA LYS A 176 13.75 7.36 19.06
C LYS A 176 12.29 7.83 19.01
N LYS A 177 11.99 9.02 19.54
CA LYS A 177 10.64 9.62 19.50
C LYS A 177 10.22 10.14 18.12
N LYS A 178 11.16 10.42 17.21
CA LYS A 178 10.83 10.75 15.82
C LYS A 178 10.73 9.46 15.01
N GLN A 179 9.62 8.77 15.21
CA GLN A 179 9.27 7.60 14.43
C GLN A 179 9.08 8.02 12.97
N HIS A 180 9.60 7.23 12.02
CA HIS A 180 9.37 7.47 10.59
C HIS A 180 7.86 7.54 10.30
N ILE A 181 7.43 8.43 9.41
CA ILE A 181 6.00 8.70 9.18
C ILE A 181 5.20 7.45 8.79
N LEU A 182 5.83 6.54 8.04
CA LEU A 182 5.23 5.26 7.62
C LEU A 182 5.28 4.15 8.67
N ARG A 183 5.90 4.37 9.84
CA ARG A 183 6.05 3.32 10.85
C ARG A 183 4.70 2.72 11.30
N PRO A 184 3.65 3.52 11.56
CA PRO A 184 2.33 2.96 11.89
C PRO A 184 1.73 2.09 10.77
N VAL A 185 2.01 2.41 9.50
CA VAL A 185 1.58 1.61 8.34
C VAL A 185 2.40 0.31 8.26
N HIS A 186 3.73 0.43 8.34
CA HIS A 186 4.64 -0.70 8.32
C HIS A 186 4.35 -1.73 9.43
N ASP A 187 4.10 -1.28 10.65
CA ASP A 187 3.85 -2.15 11.81
C ASP A 187 2.45 -2.81 11.76
N ALA A 188 1.55 -2.30 10.91
CA ALA A 188 0.24 -2.93 10.66
C ALA A 188 0.32 -4.10 9.66
N ILE A 189 1.41 -4.22 8.90
CA ILE A 189 1.60 -5.26 7.88
C ILE A 189 2.23 -6.51 8.52
N ASN A 190 1.64 -7.68 8.25
CA ASN A 190 2.14 -8.96 8.76
C ASN A 190 3.22 -9.58 7.86
N LEU A 191 3.13 -9.37 6.55
CA LEU A 191 4.10 -9.85 5.57
C LEU A 191 4.42 -8.75 4.57
N HIS A 192 5.68 -8.35 4.52
CA HIS A 192 6.19 -7.31 3.62
C HIS A 192 6.78 -7.96 2.36
N LEU A 193 6.15 -7.73 1.21
CA LEU A 193 6.62 -8.12 -0.11
C LEU A 193 7.07 -6.87 -0.86
N PHE A 194 8.30 -6.87 -1.34
CA PHE A 194 8.85 -5.77 -2.15
C PHE A 194 9.07 -6.22 -3.58
N LEU A 195 8.57 -5.45 -4.55
CA LEU A 195 8.70 -5.69 -5.98
C LEU A 195 9.68 -4.68 -6.58
N PRO A 196 10.98 -5.00 -6.64
CA PRO A 196 11.94 -4.15 -7.32
C PRO A 196 11.69 -4.16 -8.83
N ALA A 197 11.94 -3.03 -9.49
CA ALA A 197 11.89 -2.91 -10.94
C ALA A 197 12.97 -1.95 -11.43
N SER A 198 13.49 -2.17 -12.64
CA SER A 198 14.48 -1.26 -13.21
C SER A 198 13.82 0.06 -13.63
N TYR A 199 14.64 1.11 -13.65
CA TYR A 199 14.24 2.44 -14.10
C TYR A 199 13.61 2.40 -15.50
N GLU A 200 14.23 1.69 -16.45
CA GLU A 200 13.77 1.63 -17.84
C GLU A 200 12.38 1.00 -17.94
N LEU A 201 12.12 -0.06 -17.15
CA LEU A 201 10.83 -0.74 -17.13
C LEU A 201 9.75 0.15 -16.51
N VAL A 202 10.05 0.78 -15.37
CA VAL A 202 9.12 1.69 -14.68
C VAL A 202 8.79 2.88 -15.57
N LYS A 203 9.80 3.49 -16.20
CA LYS A 203 9.63 4.64 -17.10
C LYS A 203 8.76 4.30 -18.30
N ALA A 204 9.12 3.26 -19.06
CA ALA A 204 8.37 2.86 -20.23
C ALA A 204 6.90 2.56 -19.91
N ARG A 205 6.63 1.93 -18.75
CA ARG A 205 5.26 1.62 -18.32
C ARG A 205 4.52 2.85 -17.81
N ARG A 206 5.14 3.72 -17.03
CA ARG A 206 4.51 4.92 -16.45
C ARG A 206 4.17 5.93 -17.55
N GLU A 207 5.09 6.19 -18.47
CA GLU A 207 4.85 7.08 -19.62
C GLU A 207 3.83 6.51 -20.63
N GLY A 208 3.63 5.19 -20.62
CA GLY A 208 2.62 4.52 -21.45
C GLY A 208 1.21 4.50 -20.88
N ARG A 209 0.98 5.06 -19.68
CA ARG A 209 -0.36 5.10 -19.06
C ARG A 209 -1.21 6.22 -19.68
N SER A 210 -2.51 5.96 -19.82
CA SER A 210 -3.49 6.95 -20.30
C SER A 210 -3.74 8.07 -19.27
N GLY A 211 -3.53 7.78 -17.99
CA GLY A 211 -3.68 8.69 -16.86
C GLY A 211 -4.24 7.97 -15.63
N TYR A 212 -4.70 8.74 -14.65
CA TYR A 212 -5.14 8.29 -13.34
C TYR A 212 -6.46 8.92 -12.97
N VAL A 213 -7.38 8.11 -12.43
CA VAL A 213 -8.56 8.62 -11.73
C VAL A 213 -8.13 9.30 -10.43
N THR A 214 -8.51 10.56 -10.26
CA THR A 214 -8.26 11.36 -9.05
C THR A 214 -9.56 11.95 -8.48
N ILE A 215 -9.49 12.79 -7.45
CA ILE A 215 -10.67 13.42 -6.84
C ILE A 215 -10.35 14.82 -6.36
N GLY A 216 -11.28 15.75 -6.51
CA GLY A 216 -11.07 17.10 -6.01
C GLY A 216 -11.27 18.15 -7.08
N PRO A 217 -11.45 19.41 -6.66
CA PRO A 217 -11.32 20.52 -7.58
C PRO A 217 -9.88 20.59 -8.09
N ALA A 218 -9.70 20.99 -9.36
CA ALA A 218 -8.38 21.30 -9.87
C ALA A 218 -7.77 22.48 -9.07
N PRO A 219 -6.44 22.54 -8.88
CA PRO A 219 -5.81 23.63 -8.16
C PRO A 219 -6.12 24.99 -8.80
N ASP A 220 -6.49 25.97 -7.98
CA ASP A 220 -6.77 27.33 -8.44
C ASP A 220 -5.50 27.98 -9.02
N VAL A 221 -5.58 28.46 -10.26
CA VAL A 221 -4.46 29.09 -10.99
C VAL A 221 -4.11 30.50 -10.49
N SER A 222 -4.76 31.00 -9.44
CA SER A 222 -4.52 32.34 -8.88
C SER A 222 -3.61 32.31 -7.66
N ASP A 223 -2.37 32.76 -7.88
CA ASP A 223 -1.37 33.18 -6.89
C ASP A 223 -0.88 32.13 -5.90
N ALA A 224 0.24 31.51 -6.28
CA ALA A 224 1.19 30.84 -5.39
C ALA A 224 1.72 31.83 -4.33
N THR A 225 0.95 32.06 -3.27
CA THR A 225 1.44 32.64 -2.03
C THR A 225 1.51 31.55 -0.97
N ASN A 226 2.75 31.22 -0.61
CA ASN A 226 3.16 30.37 0.50
C ASN A 226 2.13 30.27 1.64
N THR A 227 1.46 29.12 1.73
CA THR A 227 0.84 28.66 2.97
C THR A 227 1.45 27.31 3.33
N ASN A 228 2.59 27.38 4.03
CA ASN A 228 3.04 26.28 4.88
C ASN A 228 1.99 26.10 5.99
N THR A 229 0.96 25.33 5.71
CA THR A 229 0.00 24.89 6.72
C THR A 229 0.31 23.44 7.02
N THR A 230 1.24 23.24 7.95
CA THR A 230 1.39 21.95 8.63
C THR A 230 0.12 21.73 9.45
N ASN A 231 -0.91 21.15 8.85
CA ASN A 231 -2.05 20.61 9.58
C ASN A 231 -1.63 19.30 10.22
N ASN A 232 -0.84 19.44 11.29
CA ASN A 232 -0.54 18.39 12.24
C ASN A 232 -1.62 18.37 13.33
N GLU A 233 -2.89 18.43 12.91
CA GLU A 233 -4.01 18.17 13.80
C GLU A 233 -4.38 16.70 13.64
N SER A 234 -4.05 15.94 14.68
CA SER A 234 -4.60 14.62 14.95
C SER A 234 -6.11 14.74 15.18
N GLY A 235 -6.85 15.08 14.13
CA GLY A 235 -8.29 15.08 14.08
C GLY A 235 -8.79 13.65 14.26
N ASP A 236 -9.89 13.51 14.98
CA ASP A 236 -10.55 12.22 15.14
C ASP A 236 -11.15 11.80 13.79
N VAL A 237 -10.35 11.10 12.99
CA VAL A 237 -10.78 10.52 11.71
C VAL A 237 -11.93 9.55 11.96
N ASP A 238 -13.13 9.97 11.57
CA ASP A 238 -14.33 9.14 11.61
C ASP A 238 -14.34 8.14 10.46
N LEU A 239 -14.17 6.86 10.80
CA LEU A 239 -14.15 5.73 9.84
C LEU A 239 -15.56 5.24 9.45
N GLU A 240 -16.58 5.65 10.20
CA GLU A 240 -17.97 5.21 10.04
C GLU A 240 -18.84 6.26 9.33
N ALA A 241 -18.31 7.46 9.10
CA ALA A 241 -18.97 8.50 8.31
C ALA A 241 -19.24 8.05 6.86
N GLU A 242 -20.22 8.70 6.21
CA GLU A 242 -20.42 8.55 4.77
C GLU A 242 -19.20 9.08 3.99
N ASP A 243 -18.99 8.52 2.79
CA ASP A 243 -17.92 8.98 1.88
C ASP A 243 -18.26 10.38 1.36
N ASP A 244 -17.64 11.40 1.95
CA ASP A 244 -17.82 12.83 1.70
C ASP A 244 -16.80 13.40 0.71
N ARG A 245 -16.05 12.54 0.01
CA ARG A 245 -14.96 12.97 -0.87
C ARG A 245 -15.47 13.75 -2.10
N PRO A 246 -14.69 14.71 -2.62
CA PRO A 246 -15.06 15.52 -3.78
C PRO A 246 -15.31 14.70 -5.07
N PRO A 247 -15.91 15.29 -6.12
CA PRO A 247 -16.14 14.62 -7.40
C PRO A 247 -14.85 14.13 -8.06
N GLN A 248 -15.00 13.09 -8.88
CA GLN A 248 -13.92 12.45 -9.63
C GLN A 248 -13.28 13.40 -10.65
N ASN A 249 -11.96 13.32 -10.79
CA ASN A 249 -11.17 14.03 -11.79
C ASN A 249 -10.16 13.06 -12.47
N PHE A 250 -9.32 13.58 -13.37
CA PHE A 250 -8.34 12.78 -14.10
C PHE A 250 -6.99 13.49 -14.21
N TRP A 251 -5.92 12.80 -13.82
CA TRP A 251 -4.54 13.28 -13.92
C TRP A 251 -3.78 12.57 -15.04
N THR A 252 -2.90 13.29 -15.72
CA THR A 252 -1.95 12.71 -16.69
C THR A 252 -0.56 13.24 -16.39
N ASP A 253 0.40 12.34 -16.27
CA ASP A 253 1.79 12.70 -16.01
C ASP A 253 2.30 13.62 -17.14
N PRO A 254 2.84 14.81 -16.84
CA PRO A 254 3.41 15.66 -17.88
C PRO A 254 4.74 15.10 -18.39
N PRO A 255 5.22 15.55 -19.57
CA PRO A 255 6.50 15.11 -20.10
C PRO A 255 7.65 15.32 -19.10
N GLY A 256 8.47 14.29 -18.90
CA GLY A 256 9.61 14.31 -17.97
C GLY A 256 9.27 13.95 -16.52
N TYR A 257 7.99 13.76 -16.16
CA TYR A 257 7.57 13.52 -14.77
C TYR A 257 8.28 12.33 -14.10
N VAL A 258 8.52 11.26 -14.86
CA VAL A 258 9.21 10.09 -14.31
C VAL A 258 10.65 10.41 -13.91
N ASP A 259 11.34 11.16 -14.74
CA ASP A 259 12.75 11.53 -14.53
C ASP A 259 12.89 12.56 -13.42
N ASP A 260 11.97 13.53 -13.41
CA ASP A 260 12.04 14.68 -12.54
C ASP A 260 11.47 14.41 -11.13
N ILE A 261 10.50 13.51 -11.00
CA ILE A 261 9.74 13.28 -9.77
C ILE A 261 9.73 11.79 -9.37
N VAL A 262 9.09 10.93 -10.16
CA VAL A 262 8.76 9.55 -9.74
C VAL A 262 10.00 8.74 -9.34
N TRP A 263 11.03 8.74 -10.20
CA TRP A 263 12.21 7.93 -9.96
C TRP A 263 13.10 8.48 -8.84
N PRO A 264 13.41 9.79 -8.79
CA PRO A 264 14.11 10.37 -7.64
C PRO A 264 13.42 10.09 -6.29
N ARG A 265 12.09 10.23 -6.21
CA ARG A 265 11.30 9.92 -5.01
C ARG A 265 11.41 8.47 -4.61
N TYR A 266 11.25 7.56 -5.57
CA TYR A 266 11.42 6.13 -5.32
C TYR A 266 12.80 5.81 -4.73
N VAL A 267 13.87 6.35 -5.31
CA VAL A 267 15.24 6.12 -4.83
C VAL A 267 15.43 6.71 -3.43
N GLU A 268 14.95 7.93 -3.18
CA GLU A 268 15.00 8.58 -1.87
C GLU A 268 14.35 7.70 -0.79
N ASP A 269 13.13 7.25 -1.04
CA ASP A 269 12.31 6.53 -0.06
C ASP A 269 12.68 5.05 0.13
N HIS A 270 13.31 4.42 -0.87
CA HIS A 270 13.54 2.96 -0.89
C HIS A 270 15.00 2.53 -0.98
N SER A 271 15.96 3.46 -1.08
CA SER A 271 17.39 3.13 -1.14
C SER A 271 17.85 2.18 -0.03
N TRP A 272 17.32 2.35 1.18
CA TRP A 272 17.61 1.51 2.35
C TRP A 272 17.14 0.05 2.22
N LEU A 273 16.19 -0.26 1.31
CA LEU A 273 15.74 -1.63 1.01
C LEU A 273 16.60 -2.31 -0.05
N LEU A 274 17.26 -1.52 -0.90
CA LEU A 274 17.96 -1.99 -2.10
C LEU A 274 19.46 -2.13 -1.89
N ILE A 275 20.02 -1.36 -0.96
CA ILE A 275 21.43 -1.45 -0.60
C ILE A 275 21.56 -2.54 0.45
N ALA A 276 22.16 -3.67 0.08
CA ALA A 276 22.57 -4.67 1.05
C ALA A 276 23.58 -4.04 2.01
N ASP A 277 23.41 -4.24 3.32
CA ASP A 277 24.46 -3.93 4.28
C ASP A 277 25.71 -4.75 3.91
N GLU A 278 26.70 -4.11 3.27
CA GLU A 278 28.06 -4.66 3.08
C GLU A 278 28.82 -4.73 4.42
N LYS A 279 28.16 -5.20 5.49
CA LYS A 279 28.71 -5.31 6.83
C LYS A 279 28.65 -6.74 7.36
N GLU A 280 28.86 -7.74 6.53
CA GLU A 280 29.35 -9.05 6.99
C GLU A 280 30.41 -9.59 6.01
N GLY A 281 31.67 -9.65 6.46
CA GLY A 281 32.71 -10.48 5.83
C GLY A 281 34.12 -9.90 5.72
N GLY A 282 34.31 -8.60 5.96
CA GLY A 282 35.63 -7.96 5.94
C GLY A 282 36.40 -8.10 7.26
N SER A 283 36.88 -9.30 7.59
CA SER A 283 38.08 -9.43 8.44
C SER A 283 38.88 -10.66 8.02
N GLY A 284 39.66 -10.48 6.96
CA GLY A 284 40.98 -11.09 6.94
C GLY A 284 41.85 -10.34 7.95
N ASN A 285 42.51 -11.09 8.83
CA ASN A 285 43.90 -10.86 9.19
C ASN A 285 44.44 -12.07 9.99
N ASP A 286 45.58 -12.54 9.49
CA ASP A 286 46.66 -13.35 10.10
C ASP A 286 46.35 -14.71 10.73
#